data_AF-A0A7J5Q3A3-F1
#
_entry.id   AF-A0A7J5Q3A3-F1
#
_cell.length_a   1.000
_cell.length_b   1.000
_cell.length_c   1.000
_cell.angle_alpha   90.00
_cell.angle_beta   90.00
_cell.angle_gamma   90.00
#
_symmetry.space_group_name_H-M   'P 1'
#
loop_
_entity.id
_entity.type
_entity.pdbx_description
1 polymer ?
#
loop_
_entity_poly.entity_id
_entity_poly.type
_entity_poly.pdbx_seq_one_letter_code
_entity_poly.pdbx_strand_id
1 'polypeptide(L)' 'GRMERWLTGEEVCGQLRISPRTLQTLRDRRLIGYSQINRRFYYKPEEVKRLIPLVGTLYPHGR' A
#
# COMPACT_ATOMS: atom_id res chain seq x y z
N GLY A 1 5.41 -21.83 5.88
CA GLY A 1 6.09 -20.53 6.07
C GLY A 1 5.40 -19.52 5.21
N ARG A 2 4.86 -18.44 5.79
CA ARG A 2 3.98 -17.50 5.09
C ARG A 2 4.78 -16.72 4.05
N MET A 3 4.30 -16.76 2.81
CA MET A 3 4.92 -16.20 1.62
C MET A 3 5.26 -14.72 1.80
N GLU A 4 6.54 -14.37 1.88
CA GLU A 4 7.02 -13.00 1.75
C GLU A 4 7.02 -12.56 0.28
N ARG A 5 5.89 -12.76 -0.41
CA ARG A 5 5.70 -12.28 -1.78
C ARG A 5 5.35 -10.80 -1.69
N TRP A 6 6.14 -9.99 -2.38
CA TRP A 6 5.84 -8.57 -2.51
C TRP A 6 4.49 -8.37 -3.19
N LEU A 7 3.69 -7.43 -2.68
CA LEU A 7 2.37 -7.10 -3.17
C LEU A 7 2.48 -6.07 -4.29
N THR A 8 1.66 -6.22 -5.32
CA THR A 8 1.51 -5.20 -6.37
C THR A 8 0.63 -4.07 -5.87
N GLY A 9 0.67 -2.90 -6.54
CA GLY A 9 -0.21 -1.78 -6.17
C GLY A 9 -1.70 -2.14 -6.19
N GLU A 10 -2.11 -3.06 -7.07
CA GLU A 10 -3.50 -3.53 -7.15
C GLU A 10 -3.90 -4.35 -5.91
N GLU A 11 -3.04 -5.28 -5.47
CA GLU A 11 -3.26 -6.02 -4.23
C GLU A 11 -3.28 -5.11 -3.00
N VAL A 12 -2.40 -4.10 -2.96
CA VAL A 12 -2.37 -3.14 -1.86
C VAL A 12 -3.66 -2.32 -1.81
N CYS A 13 -4.16 -1.86 -2.95
CA CYS A 13 -5.45 -1.16 -3.02
C CYS A 13 -6.59 -2.03 -2.48
N GLY A 14 -6.62 -3.32 -2.83
CA GLY A 14 -7.61 -4.27 -2.34
C GLY A 14 -7.50 -4.52 -0.82
N GLN A 15 -6.30 -4.71 -0.30
CA GLN A 15 -6.08 -4.99 1.13
C GLN A 15 -6.36 -3.77 2.02
N LEU A 16 -5.94 -2.58 1.60
CA LEU A 16 -6.18 -1.35 2.32
C LEU A 16 -7.58 -0.77 2.05
N ARG A 17 -8.33 -1.35 1.11
CA ARG A 17 -9.60 -0.82 0.59
C ARG A 17 -9.49 0.66 0.18
N ILE A 18 -8.44 0.98 -0.56
CA ILE A 18 -8.16 2.34 -1.02
C ILE A 18 -8.13 2.46 -2.53
N SER A 19 -8.37 3.68 -2.98
CA SER A 19 -8.14 4.07 -4.37
C SER A 19 -6.64 4.16 -4.68
N PRO A 20 -6.24 3.96 -5.95
CA PRO A 20 -4.85 4.15 -6.39
C PRO A 20 -4.33 5.58 -6.16
N ARG A 21 -5.24 6.55 -6.01
CA ARG A 21 -4.92 7.94 -5.63
C ARG A 21 -4.42 8.05 -4.19
N THR A 22 -5.07 7.36 -3.25
CA THR A 22 -4.59 7.24 -1.87
C THR A 22 -3.25 6.51 -1.83
N LEU A 23 -3.08 5.42 -2.59
CA LEU A 23 -1.80 4.71 -2.66
C LEU A 23 -0.67 5.62 -3.17
N GLN A 24 -0.95 6.48 -4.16
CA GLN A 24 -0.01 7.52 -4.59
C GLN A 24 0.32 8.49 -3.47
N THR A 25 -0.67 9.00 -2.74
CA THR A 25 -0.43 9.89 -1.58
C THR A 25 0.40 9.22 -0.50
N LEU A 26 0.16 7.94 -0.20
CA LEU A 26 0.95 7.18 0.78
C LEU A 26 2.42 7.10 0.35
N ARG A 27 2.67 6.90 -0.95
CA ARG A 27 4.02 6.88 -1.51
C ARG A 27 4.68 8.25 -1.47
N ASP A 28 3.96 9.29 -1.87
CA ASP A 28 4.43 10.68 -1.88
C ASP A 28 4.81 11.16 -0.48
N ARG A 29 3.95 10.86 0.50
CA ARG A 29 4.18 11.15 1.93
C ARG A 29 5.17 10.20 2.60
N ARG A 30 5.77 9.25 1.87
CA ARG A 30 6.65 8.20 2.40
C ARG A 30 6.05 7.43 3.59
N LEU A 31 4.72 7.26 3.60
CA LEU A 31 4.01 6.47 4.60
C LEU A 31 4.12 4.97 4.33
N ILE A 32 4.37 4.58 3.08
CA ILE A 32 4.55 3.19 2.67
C ILE A 32 5.92 2.94 2.04
N GLY A 33 6.65 1.96 2.56
CA GLY A 33 7.84 1.44 1.90
C GLY A 33 7.50 0.71 0.61
N TYR A 34 8.14 1.09 -0.48
CA TYR A 34 8.01 0.44 -1.79
C TYR A 34 9.37 0.06 -2.37
N SER A 35 9.37 -0.90 -3.30
CA SER A 35 10.50 -1.22 -4.15
C SER A 35 10.07 -1.22 -5.60
N GLN A 36 10.89 -0.64 -6.46
CA GLN A 36 10.64 -0.61 -7.89
C GLN A 36 11.49 -1.69 -8.56
N ILE A 37 10.83 -2.66 -9.20
CA ILE A 37 11.47 -3.76 -9.90
C ILE A 37 10.86 -3.82 -11.30
N ASN A 38 11.66 -3.80 -12.36
CA ASN A 38 11.17 -3.85 -13.76
C ASN A 38 10.06 -2.83 -14.05
N ARG A 39 10.23 -1.58 -13.59
CA ARG A 39 9.25 -0.48 -13.74
C ARG A 39 7.89 -0.70 -13.05
N ARG A 40 7.76 -1.75 -12.23
CA ARG A 40 6.59 -2.00 -11.40
C ARG A 40 6.89 -1.69 -9.94
N PHE A 41 5.90 -1.17 -9.24
CA PHE A 41 5.97 -0.89 -7.81
C PHE A 41 5.48 -2.09 -7.01
N TYR A 42 6.29 -2.47 -6.03
CA TYR A 42 6.08 -3.59 -5.15
C TYR A 42 6.13 -3.14 -3.70
N TYR A 43 5.30 -3.73 -2.86
CA TYR A 43 5.12 -3.34 -1.46
C TYR A 43 5.29 -4.54 -0.55
N LYS A 44 5.90 -4.35 0.61
CA LYS A 44 6.00 -5.42 1.59
C LYS A 44 4.66 -5.63 2.29
N PRO A 45 4.20 -6.88 2.49
CA PRO A 45 2.95 -7.14 3.20
C PRO A 45 2.96 -6.63 4.64
N GLU A 46 4.13 -6.56 5.28
CA GLU A 46 4.29 -5.97 6.62
C GLU A 46 3.95 -4.47 6.64
N GLU A 47 4.48 -3.72 5.66
CA GLU A 47 4.21 -2.28 5.52
C GLU A 47 2.73 -2.02 5.26
N VAL A 48 2.12 -2.81 4.38
CA VAL A 48 0.69 -2.74 4.07
C VAL A 48 -0.14 -3.00 5.32
N LYS A 49 0.18 -4.03 6.11
CA LYS A 49 -0.54 -4.32 7.36
C LYS A 49 -0.43 -3.20 8.40
N ARG A 50 0.73 -2.55 8.51
CA ARG A 50 0.93 -1.41 9.41
C ARG A 50 0.09 -0.19 9.00
N LEU A 51 -0.23 -0.08 7.72
CA LEU A 51 -1.01 1.02 7.18
C LEU A 51 -2.52 0.84 7.28
N ILE A 52 -3.03 -0.38 7.47
CA ILE A 52 -4.47 -0.66 7.66
C ILE A 52 -5.11 0.30 8.68
N PRO A 53 -4.60 0.44 9.92
CA PRO A 53 -5.20 1.36 10.89
C PRO A 53 -5.02 2.85 10.50
N LEU A 54 -3.87 3.23 9.95
CA LEU A 54 -3.58 4.62 9.56
C LEU A 54 -4.48 5.11 8.43
N VAL A 55 -4.69 4.26 7.44
CA VAL A 55 -5.53 4.57 6.28
C VAL A 55 -6.99 4.73 6.67
N GLY A 56 -7.51 3.86 7.55
CA GLY A 56 -8.89 3.96 8.04
C GLY A 56 -9.16 5.25 8.82
N THR A 57 -8.16 5.79 9.52
CA THR A 57 -8.28 7.05 10.27
C THR A 57 -8.03 8.29 9.40
N LEU A 58 -7.04 8.25 8.51
CA LEU A 58 -6.61 9.44 7.74
C LEU A 58 -7.37 9.62 6.43
N TYR A 59 -7.86 8.53 5.84
CA TYR A 59 -8.55 8.54 4.54
C TYR A 59 -9.86 7.74 4.60
N PRO A 60 -10.82 8.14 5.46
CA PRO A 60 -12.07 7.39 5.66
C PRO A 60 -12.98 7.34 4.42
N HIS A 61 -12.74 8.18 3.42
CA HIS A 61 -13.57 8.31 2.22
C HIS A 61 -12.70 8.37 0.98
N GLY A 62 -12.09 7.25 0.58
CA GLY A 62 -11.20 7.15 -0.60
C GLY A 62 -11.65 8.05 -1.75
N ARG A 63 -10.98 9.19 -1.92
CA ARG A 63 -11.31 10.22 -2.92
C ARG A 63 -10.18 10.34 -3.92
#